data_AF-A0A2S6TDR1-F1
#
_entry.id   AF-A0A2S6TDR1-F1
#
_cell.length_a   1.000
_cell.length_b   1.000
_cell.length_c   1.000
_cell.angle_alpha   90.00
_cell.angle_beta   90.00
_cell.angle_gamma   90.00
#
_symmetry.space_group_name_H-M   'P 1'
#
loop_
_entity.id
_entity.type
_entity.pdbx_description
1 polymer ?
#
loop_
_entity_poly.entity_id
_entity_poly.type
_entity_poly.pdbx_seq_one_letter_code
_entity_poly.pdbx_strand_id
1 'polypeptide(L)'
;MPDIEQDLIDTAWPYWETEAEISKRFYAKATKEDHIFYLRAQLWKELNPVDGFFNGLHKELQNAVDMYPKVDREIDRHDYHFLLLQLVQEFNHYVVLADIFEHLMGRPISPDDTVQLEEERKLGDLRRSYVAQNDPLLNAAVGFTEGGGARLFREGKELSGSEVNKLTAKAMQIIFDDEHDHFMEQAKEAVGHINSTADLDRMKDAIGKISEQRVWMRSEMFRNAMTKNEIKIFIEENRRP
;
A
#
# COMPACT_ATOMS: atom_id res chain seq x y z
N MET A 1 -5.86 -5.74 29.36
CA MET A 1 -6.66 -5.02 28.37
C MET A 1 -6.83 -5.96 27.17
N PRO A 2 -7.92 -5.85 26.39
CA PRO A 2 -7.99 -6.50 25.08
C PRO A 2 -6.72 -6.19 24.30
N ASP A 3 -6.27 -7.12 23.46
CA ASP A 3 -5.15 -6.87 22.56
C ASP A 3 -5.64 -5.96 21.43
N ILE A 4 -5.65 -4.64 21.69
CA ILE A 4 -6.15 -3.64 20.74
C ILE A 4 -5.38 -3.73 19.43
N GLU A 5 -4.07 -3.99 19.47
CA GLU A 5 -3.24 -4.18 18.29
C GLU A 5 -3.76 -5.34 17.43
N GLN A 6 -4.02 -6.49 18.06
CA GLN A 6 -4.61 -7.64 17.38
C GLN A 6 -6.02 -7.35 16.84
N ASP A 7 -6.86 -6.61 17.57
CA ASP A 7 -8.19 -6.21 17.10
C ASP A 7 -8.14 -5.36 15.82
N LEU A 8 -7.16 -4.45 15.70
CA LEU A 8 -6.95 -3.65 14.49
C LEU A 8 -6.49 -4.53 13.32
N ILE A 9 -5.54 -5.44 13.58
CA ILE A 9 -5.06 -6.43 12.60
C ILE A 9 -6.22 -7.31 12.12
N ASP A 10 -7.03 -7.84 13.04
CA ASP A 10 -8.15 -8.72 12.73
C ASP A 10 -9.24 -8.01 11.92
N THR A 11 -9.39 -6.70 12.13
CA THR A 11 -10.29 -5.86 11.32
C THR A 11 -9.84 -5.75 9.87
N ALA A 12 -8.53 -5.59 9.63
CA ALA A 12 -7.98 -5.47 8.27
C ALA A 12 -7.74 -6.83 7.59
N TRP A 13 -7.54 -7.89 8.39
CA TRP A 13 -7.16 -9.22 7.94
C TRP A 13 -7.97 -9.79 6.76
N PRO A 14 -9.32 -9.82 6.77
CA PRO A 14 -10.08 -10.37 5.65
C PRO A 14 -9.80 -9.67 4.33
N TYR A 15 -9.54 -8.36 4.37
CA TYR A 15 -9.21 -7.57 3.19
C TYR A 15 -7.80 -7.87 2.70
N TRP A 16 -6.83 -8.00 3.60
CA TRP A 16 -5.46 -8.38 3.27
C TRP A 16 -5.38 -9.78 2.62
N GLU A 17 -6.10 -10.76 3.16
CA GLU A 17 -6.22 -12.09 2.54
C GLU A 17 -6.89 -12.01 1.17
N THR A 18 -7.88 -11.14 1.00
CA THR A 18 -8.52 -10.93 -0.30
C THR A 18 -7.54 -10.31 -1.31
N GLU A 19 -6.73 -9.32 -0.91
CA GLU A 19 -5.66 -8.77 -1.78
C GLU A 19 -4.67 -9.87 -2.20
N ALA A 20 -4.28 -10.77 -1.28
CA ALA A 20 -3.45 -11.93 -1.59
C ALA A 20 -4.10 -12.85 -2.63
N GLU A 21 -5.35 -13.26 -2.40
CA GLU A 21 -6.05 -14.19 -3.29
C GLU A 21 -6.28 -13.60 -4.69
N ILE A 22 -6.62 -12.32 -4.80
CA ILE A 22 -6.70 -11.61 -6.10
C ILE A 22 -5.34 -11.70 -6.81
N SER A 23 -4.25 -11.39 -6.11
CA SER A 23 -2.89 -11.38 -6.67
C SER A 23 -2.48 -12.78 -7.15
N LYS A 24 -2.72 -13.80 -6.33
CA LYS A 24 -2.44 -15.20 -6.66
C LYS A 24 -3.20 -15.67 -7.90
N ARG A 25 -4.51 -15.38 -7.97
CA ARG A 25 -5.34 -15.74 -9.14
C ARG A 25 -4.95 -14.98 -10.40
N PHE A 26 -4.47 -13.74 -10.24
CA PHE A 26 -3.93 -12.96 -11.33
C PHE A 26 -2.67 -13.61 -11.90
N TYR A 27 -1.62 -13.78 -11.10
CA TYR A 27 -0.34 -14.30 -11.58
C TYR A 27 -0.43 -15.72 -12.13
N ALA A 28 -1.39 -16.53 -11.67
CA ALA A 28 -1.61 -17.88 -12.20
C ALA A 28 -2.01 -17.90 -13.68
N LYS A 29 -2.55 -16.80 -14.23
CA LYS A 29 -3.08 -16.74 -15.60
C LYS A 29 -2.72 -15.48 -16.39
N ALA A 30 -2.00 -14.54 -15.79
CA ALA A 30 -1.71 -13.25 -16.37
C ALA A 30 -0.93 -13.38 -17.69
N THR A 31 -1.38 -12.64 -18.69
CA THR A 31 -0.68 -12.44 -19.94
C THR A 31 0.29 -11.26 -19.84
N LYS A 32 1.17 -11.09 -20.84
CA LYS A 32 2.05 -9.93 -20.94
C LYS A 32 1.26 -8.61 -20.89
N GLU A 33 0.13 -8.55 -21.58
CA GLU A 33 -0.75 -7.38 -21.64
C GLU A 33 -1.38 -7.09 -20.28
N ASP A 34 -1.75 -8.13 -19.54
CA ASP A 34 -2.25 -8.00 -18.16
C ASP A 34 -1.16 -7.45 -17.24
N HIS A 35 0.08 -7.93 -17.38
CA HIS A 35 1.22 -7.42 -16.62
C HIS A 35 1.47 -5.93 -16.91
N ILE A 36 1.49 -5.56 -18.18
CA ILE A 36 1.64 -4.16 -18.60
C ILE A 36 0.51 -3.32 -18.00
N PHE A 37 -0.74 -3.78 -18.05
CA PHE A 37 -1.87 -3.02 -17.53
C PHE A 37 -1.72 -2.71 -16.03
N TYR A 38 -1.45 -3.71 -15.18
CA TYR A 38 -1.34 -3.44 -13.75
C TYR A 38 -0.09 -2.61 -13.43
N LEU A 39 1.04 -2.83 -14.13
CA LEU A 39 2.28 -2.08 -13.87
C LEU A 39 2.09 -0.59 -14.14
N ARG A 40 1.36 -0.22 -15.21
CA ARG A 40 1.02 1.19 -15.47
C ARG A 40 0.26 1.84 -14.30
N ALA A 41 -0.62 1.08 -13.65
CA ALA A 41 -1.39 1.55 -12.50
C ALA A 41 -0.57 1.56 -11.20
N GLN A 42 0.22 0.51 -10.94
CA GLN A 42 1.07 0.44 -9.76
C GLN A 42 2.17 1.51 -9.79
N LEU A 43 2.80 1.74 -10.94
CA LEU A 43 3.82 2.78 -11.11
C LEU A 43 3.24 4.18 -10.93
N TRP A 44 1.98 4.39 -11.31
CA TRP A 44 1.29 5.64 -11.00
C TRP A 44 1.20 5.86 -9.49
N LYS A 45 0.80 4.82 -8.74
CA LYS A 45 0.69 4.88 -7.27
C LYS A 45 2.03 5.21 -6.61
N GLU A 46 3.13 4.57 -7.01
CA GLU A 46 4.43 4.84 -6.37
C GLU A 46 4.94 6.27 -6.64
N LEU A 47 4.53 6.90 -7.75
CA LEU A 47 5.00 8.23 -8.12
C LEU A 47 4.13 9.39 -7.63
N ASN A 48 2.83 9.16 -7.38
CA ASN A 48 1.85 10.25 -7.25
C ASN A 48 1.30 10.41 -5.82
N PRO A 49 1.19 11.66 -5.32
CA PRO A 49 0.78 11.99 -3.96
C PRO A 49 -0.64 11.53 -3.55
N VAL A 50 -0.71 10.83 -2.42
CA VAL A 50 -1.85 10.79 -1.50
C VAL A 50 -1.59 11.88 -0.46
N ASP A 51 -2.49 12.87 -0.32
CA ASP A 51 -2.26 13.93 0.67
C ASP A 51 -2.35 13.36 2.09
N GLY A 52 -1.20 13.17 2.73
CA GLY A 52 -1.06 12.99 4.18
C GLY A 52 -0.08 11.93 4.66
N PHE A 53 0.25 10.92 3.85
CA PHE A 53 1.19 9.82 4.17
C PHE A 53 1.87 9.29 2.88
N PHE A 54 2.91 8.45 3.03
CA PHE A 54 4.09 8.25 2.17
C PHE A 54 3.93 8.04 0.65
N ASN A 55 2.73 7.92 0.10
CA ASN A 55 2.56 7.79 -1.33
C ASN A 55 2.62 9.13 -2.05
N GLY A 56 3.72 9.87 -2.00
CA GLY A 56 3.87 11.18 -2.62
C GLY A 56 5.31 11.64 -2.74
N LEU A 57 6.17 10.80 -3.33
CA LEU A 57 7.62 10.96 -3.41
C LEU A 57 8.07 12.40 -3.72
N HIS A 58 7.46 13.06 -4.70
CA HIS A 58 7.84 14.44 -5.05
C HIS A 58 7.61 15.44 -3.89
N LYS A 59 6.46 15.33 -3.21
CA LYS A 59 6.10 16.19 -2.08
C LYS A 59 7.00 15.92 -0.89
N GLU A 60 7.27 14.64 -0.60
CA GLU A 60 8.14 14.27 0.52
C GLU A 60 9.61 14.63 0.27
N LEU A 61 10.08 14.58 -0.98
CA LEU A 61 11.39 15.12 -1.34
C LEU A 61 11.46 16.63 -1.13
N GLN A 62 10.42 17.38 -1.50
CA GLN A 62 10.35 18.82 -1.24
C GLN A 62 10.32 19.11 0.27
N ASN A 63 9.52 18.37 1.05
CA ASN A 63 9.50 18.48 2.50
C ASN A 63 10.87 18.20 3.12
N ALA A 64 11.58 17.16 2.65
CA ALA A 64 12.91 16.81 3.14
C ALA A 64 13.93 17.94 2.88
N VAL A 65 13.82 18.64 1.75
CA VAL A 65 14.64 19.83 1.47
C VAL A 65 14.32 20.95 2.46
N ASP A 66 13.04 21.22 2.70
CA ASP A 66 12.58 22.30 3.59
C ASP A 66 12.89 22.01 5.08
N MET A 67 12.97 20.74 5.47
CA MET A 67 13.33 20.30 6.82
C MET A 67 14.83 20.39 7.12
N TYR A 68 15.69 20.27 6.11
CA TYR A 68 17.15 20.20 6.31
C TYR A 68 17.73 21.37 7.15
N PRO A 69 17.34 22.65 6.94
CA PRO A 69 17.86 23.76 7.74
C PRO A 69 17.50 23.72 9.24
N LYS A 70 16.55 22.86 9.63
CA LYS A 70 16.06 22.69 11.01
C LYS A 70 16.73 21.52 11.74
N VAL A 71 17.49 20.69 11.04
CA VAL A 71 18.26 19.59 11.63
C VAL A 71 19.24 20.16 12.66
N ASP A 72 19.37 19.48 13.80
CA ASP A 72 20.15 19.88 14.98
C ASP A 72 19.67 21.17 15.69
N ARG A 73 18.55 21.74 15.26
CA ARG A 73 17.91 22.90 15.90
C ARG A 73 16.56 22.55 16.49
N GLU A 74 15.70 21.97 15.64
CA GLU A 74 14.32 21.63 15.95
C GLU A 74 14.02 20.15 15.62
N ILE A 75 14.78 19.57 14.69
CA ILE A 75 14.61 18.17 14.23
C ILE A 75 15.85 17.38 14.63
N ASP A 76 15.65 16.21 15.25
CA ASP A 76 16.75 15.29 15.53
C ASP A 76 17.32 14.73 14.22
N ARG A 77 18.65 14.65 14.14
CA ARG A 77 19.35 14.17 12.95
C ARG A 77 19.02 12.71 12.61
N HIS A 78 18.65 11.88 13.58
CA HIS A 78 18.26 10.49 13.37
C HIS A 78 16.86 10.40 12.77
N ASP A 79 15.93 11.26 13.20
CA ASP A 79 14.59 11.36 12.59
C ASP A 79 14.69 11.80 11.13
N TYR A 80 15.57 12.78 10.84
CA TYR A 80 15.83 13.20 9.46
C TYR A 80 16.49 12.09 8.62
N HIS A 81 17.45 11.36 9.19
CA HIS A 81 18.08 10.23 8.51
C HIS A 81 17.07 9.10 8.23
N PHE A 82 16.16 8.83 9.16
CA PHE A 82 15.07 7.87 8.98
C PHE A 82 14.16 8.27 7.80
N LEU A 83 13.74 9.53 7.72
CA LEU A 83 12.99 10.06 6.58
C LEU A 83 13.71 9.83 5.24
N LEU A 84 15.03 10.10 5.19
CA LEU A 84 15.82 9.87 3.97
C LEU A 84 15.86 8.39 3.57
N LEU A 85 15.95 7.47 4.53
CA LEU A 85 15.91 6.04 4.26
C LEU A 85 14.56 5.62 3.68
N GLN A 86 13.47 6.10 4.25
CA GLN A 86 12.12 5.83 3.72
C GLN A 86 11.98 6.35 2.28
N LEU A 87 12.44 7.58 2.00
CA LEU A 87 12.43 8.13 0.64
C LEU A 87 13.22 7.27 -0.37
N VAL A 88 14.35 6.69 0.05
CA VAL A 88 15.14 5.79 -0.78
C VAL A 88 14.41 4.48 -1.02
N GLN A 89 13.78 3.90 0.02
CA GLN A 89 13.00 2.66 -0.10
C GLN A 89 11.83 2.84 -1.07
N GLU A 90 11.02 3.89 -0.86
CA GLU A 90 9.87 4.21 -1.72
C GLU A 90 10.27 4.47 -3.17
N PHE A 91 11.37 5.21 -3.41
CA PHE A 91 11.86 5.41 -4.77
C PHE A 91 12.40 4.12 -5.39
N ASN A 92 12.99 3.23 -4.58
CA ASN A 92 13.46 1.94 -5.04
C ASN A 92 12.29 1.02 -5.45
N HIS A 93 11.13 1.10 -4.78
CA HIS A 93 9.92 0.36 -5.19
C HIS A 93 9.50 0.75 -6.61
N TYR A 94 9.51 2.06 -6.91
CA TYR A 94 9.30 2.54 -8.28
C TYR A 94 10.32 1.96 -9.26
N VAL A 95 11.62 2.02 -8.94
CA VAL A 95 12.70 1.53 -9.82
C VAL A 95 12.51 0.05 -10.18
N VAL A 96 12.34 -0.81 -9.18
CA VAL A 96 12.26 -2.26 -9.43
C VAL A 96 11.00 -2.66 -10.21
N LEU A 97 9.90 -1.92 -10.05
CA LEU A 97 8.68 -2.13 -10.83
C LEU A 97 8.81 -1.56 -12.25
N ALA A 98 9.50 -0.44 -12.41
CA ALA A 98 9.76 0.19 -13.70
C ALA A 98 10.63 -0.72 -14.57
N ASP A 99 11.66 -1.36 -13.99
CA ASP A 99 12.51 -2.32 -14.69
C ASP A 99 11.70 -3.48 -15.32
N ILE A 100 10.69 -4.00 -14.61
CA ILE A 100 9.79 -5.04 -15.14
C ILE A 100 8.98 -4.47 -16.30
N PHE A 101 8.42 -3.28 -16.14
CA PHE A 101 7.64 -2.62 -17.18
C PHE A 101 8.46 -2.37 -18.43
N GLU A 102 9.69 -1.87 -18.29
CA GLU A 102 10.61 -1.62 -19.39
C GLU A 102 11.02 -2.91 -20.11
N HIS A 103 11.26 -4.00 -19.35
CA HIS A 103 11.49 -5.32 -19.93
C HIS A 103 10.31 -5.77 -20.81
N LEU A 104 9.08 -5.58 -20.35
CA LEU A 104 7.88 -5.94 -21.11
C LEU A 104 7.69 -5.04 -22.33
N MET A 105 7.94 -3.74 -22.21
CA MET A 105 7.74 -2.78 -23.28
C MET A 105 8.88 -2.77 -24.31
N GLY A 106 10.06 -3.26 -23.95
CA GLY A 106 11.27 -3.19 -24.79
C GLY A 106 11.78 -1.77 -25.00
N ARG A 107 11.41 -0.84 -24.12
CA ARG A 107 11.83 0.57 -24.14
C ARG A 107 11.78 1.17 -22.73
N PRO A 108 12.49 2.29 -22.50
CA PRO A 108 12.35 3.04 -21.27
C PRO A 108 10.92 3.50 -20.99
N ILE A 109 10.58 3.62 -19.71
CA ILE A 109 9.31 4.18 -19.23
C ILE A 109 9.24 5.69 -19.56
N SER A 110 8.02 6.16 -19.83
CA SER A 110 7.71 7.58 -19.97
C SER A 110 6.59 7.99 -19.01
N PRO A 111 6.44 9.28 -18.66
CA PRO A 111 5.35 9.74 -17.79
C PRO A 111 3.94 9.32 -18.26
N ASP A 112 3.72 9.34 -19.59
CA ASP A 112 2.46 8.94 -20.24
C ASP A 112 2.17 7.43 -20.13
N ASP A 113 3.11 6.64 -19.61
CA ASP A 113 2.88 5.23 -19.34
C ASP A 113 2.10 4.98 -18.05
N THR A 114 2.18 5.88 -17.09
CA THR A 114 1.48 5.69 -15.82
C THR A 114 0.02 6.11 -15.92
N VAL A 115 -0.87 5.43 -15.20
CA VAL A 115 -2.32 5.74 -15.24
C VAL A 115 -2.94 5.63 -13.86
N GLN A 116 -3.68 6.66 -13.46
CA GLN A 116 -4.56 6.56 -12.30
C GLN A 116 -5.83 5.82 -12.70
N LEU A 117 -6.12 4.71 -12.02
CA LEU A 117 -7.40 4.02 -12.19
C LEU A 117 -8.48 4.61 -11.28
N GLU A 118 -9.74 4.27 -11.54
CA GLU A 118 -10.87 4.90 -10.86
C GLU A 118 -10.98 4.47 -9.39
N GLU A 119 -10.73 3.20 -9.09
CA GLU A 119 -10.75 2.71 -7.70
C GLU A 119 -9.53 3.17 -6.90
N GLU A 120 -8.39 3.43 -7.56
CA GLU A 120 -7.23 4.13 -6.97
C GLU A 120 -7.60 5.58 -6.63
N ARG A 121 -8.26 6.30 -7.55
CA ARG A 121 -8.73 7.66 -7.31
C ARG A 121 -9.67 7.74 -6.11
N LYS A 122 -10.63 6.81 -6.00
CA LYS A 122 -11.54 6.70 -4.85
C LYS A 122 -10.82 6.41 -3.55
N LEU A 123 -9.81 5.52 -3.56
CA LEU A 123 -8.97 5.26 -2.38
C LEU A 123 -8.25 6.53 -1.93
N GLY A 124 -7.64 7.24 -2.88
CA GLY A 124 -6.99 8.53 -2.62
C GLY A 124 -7.96 9.56 -2.03
N ASP A 125 -9.15 9.71 -2.63
CA ASP A 125 -10.19 10.62 -2.13
C ASP A 125 -10.63 10.27 -0.70
N LEU A 126 -10.83 8.98 -0.42
CA LEU A 126 -11.21 8.49 0.91
C LEU A 126 -10.13 8.84 1.95
N ARG A 127 -8.86 8.53 1.66
CA ARG A 127 -7.73 8.86 2.55
C ARG A 127 -7.60 10.36 2.78
N ARG A 128 -7.70 11.17 1.72
CA ARG A 128 -7.69 12.64 1.83
C ARG A 128 -8.84 13.16 2.68
N SER A 129 -10.03 12.56 2.57
CA SER A 129 -11.18 12.96 3.38
C SER A 129 -10.97 12.70 4.89
N TYR A 130 -10.17 11.69 5.24
CA TYR A 130 -9.78 11.44 6.64
C TYR A 130 -8.71 12.42 7.09
N VAL A 131 -7.66 12.62 6.29
CA VAL A 131 -6.56 13.55 6.62
C VAL A 131 -7.05 14.98 6.77
N ALA A 132 -7.99 15.43 5.92
CA ALA A 132 -8.57 16.77 5.98
C ALA A 132 -9.34 17.06 7.28
N GLN A 133 -9.72 16.03 8.05
CA GLN A 133 -10.38 16.22 9.35
C GLN A 133 -9.40 16.61 10.46
N ASN A 134 -8.09 16.49 10.22
CA ASN A 134 -7.04 16.75 11.21
C ASN A 134 -7.27 15.99 12.53
N ASP A 135 -7.75 14.75 12.40
CA ASP A 135 -7.99 13.84 13.52
C ASP A 135 -6.84 12.81 13.59
N PRO A 136 -6.00 12.84 14.64
CA PRO A 136 -4.87 11.91 14.77
C PRO A 136 -5.27 10.44 14.69
N LEU A 137 -6.48 10.09 15.15
CA LEU A 137 -6.98 8.72 15.10
C LEU A 137 -7.23 8.27 13.66
N LEU A 138 -7.85 9.13 12.84
CA LEU A 138 -8.15 8.81 11.45
C LEU A 138 -6.89 8.85 10.58
N ASN A 139 -5.93 9.72 10.93
CA ASN A 139 -4.61 9.74 10.31
C ASN A 139 -3.86 8.43 10.55
N ALA A 140 -3.87 7.93 11.78
CA ALA A 140 -3.27 6.63 12.10
C ALA A 140 -3.98 5.47 11.39
N ALA A 141 -5.30 5.52 11.18
CA ALA A 141 -6.01 4.53 10.36
C ALA A 141 -5.52 4.52 8.89
N VAL A 142 -5.22 5.69 8.34
CA VAL A 142 -4.66 5.83 6.99
C VAL A 142 -3.25 5.23 6.92
N GLY A 143 -2.37 5.57 7.87
CA GLY A 143 -1.02 5.02 7.94
C GLY A 143 -1.01 3.49 8.12
N PHE A 144 -1.81 2.97 9.04
CA PHE A 144 -1.96 1.52 9.27
C PHE A 144 -2.38 0.73 8.02
N THR A 145 -3.19 1.35 7.15
CA THR A 145 -3.70 0.68 5.93
C THR A 145 -2.86 0.98 4.68
N GLU A 146 -1.73 1.68 4.80
CA GLU A 146 -0.88 2.11 3.67
C GLU A 146 -0.22 0.94 2.93
N GLY A 147 0.30 -0.05 3.66
CA GLY A 147 0.97 -1.22 3.08
C GLY A 147 0.05 -2.39 2.70
N GLY A 148 -1.22 -2.38 3.12
CA GLY A 148 -2.15 -3.51 2.90
C GLY A 148 -1.64 -4.84 3.50
N GLY A 149 -0.91 -4.77 4.61
CA GLY A 149 -0.27 -5.91 5.26
C GLY A 149 0.79 -6.62 4.39
N ALA A 150 1.37 -5.92 3.41
CA ALA A 150 2.38 -6.45 2.47
C ALA A 150 1.96 -7.71 1.70
N ARG A 151 0.65 -8.01 1.62
CA ARG A 151 0.16 -9.31 1.13
C ARG A 151 0.36 -9.53 -0.36
N LEU A 152 0.20 -8.50 -1.18
CA LEU A 152 0.56 -8.56 -2.60
C LEU A 152 2.03 -8.98 -2.77
N PHE A 153 2.92 -8.36 -2.02
CA PHE A 153 4.36 -8.58 -2.12
C PHE A 153 4.74 -9.97 -1.61
N ARG A 154 4.09 -10.43 -0.54
CA ARG A 154 4.23 -11.79 0.00
C ARG A 154 3.85 -12.86 -1.02
N GLU A 155 2.77 -12.70 -1.77
CA GLU A 155 2.40 -13.67 -2.81
C GLU A 155 3.30 -13.53 -4.04
N GLY A 156 3.66 -12.30 -4.39
CA GLY A 156 4.49 -11.98 -5.56
C GLY A 156 5.91 -12.53 -5.47
N LYS A 157 6.54 -12.54 -4.29
CA LYS A 157 7.91 -13.03 -4.12
C LYS A 157 8.07 -14.54 -4.32
N GLU A 158 6.98 -15.29 -4.20
CA GLU A 158 6.96 -16.75 -4.40
C GLU A 158 6.77 -17.15 -5.88
N LEU A 159 6.63 -16.17 -6.79
CA LEU A 159 6.46 -16.44 -8.20
C LEU A 159 7.69 -17.11 -8.82
N SER A 160 7.43 -18.02 -9.75
CA SER A 160 8.47 -18.75 -10.47
C SER A 160 8.04 -19.06 -11.90
N GLY A 161 8.92 -19.71 -12.66
CA GLY A 161 8.65 -20.10 -14.04
C GLY A 161 9.15 -19.08 -15.06
N SER A 162 8.23 -18.30 -15.66
CA SER A 162 8.53 -17.35 -16.73
C SER A 162 9.54 -16.27 -16.29
N GLU A 163 10.21 -15.63 -17.24
CA GLU A 163 11.17 -14.57 -16.91
C GLU A 163 10.49 -13.39 -16.21
N VAL A 164 9.31 -12.98 -16.68
CA VAL A 164 8.51 -11.91 -16.08
C VAL A 164 8.15 -12.25 -14.63
N ASN A 165 7.79 -13.51 -14.35
CA ASN A 165 7.49 -13.96 -12.98
C ASN A 165 8.72 -13.91 -12.08
N LYS A 166 9.92 -14.26 -12.59
CA LYS A 166 11.16 -14.16 -11.81
C LYS A 166 11.55 -12.71 -11.51
N LEU A 167 11.41 -11.82 -12.50
CA LEU A 167 11.64 -10.39 -12.30
C LEU A 167 10.64 -9.82 -11.29
N THR A 168 9.37 -10.20 -11.41
CA THR A 168 8.31 -9.85 -10.45
C THR A 168 8.66 -10.37 -9.05
N ALA A 169 9.03 -11.65 -8.91
CA ALA A 169 9.41 -12.22 -7.63
C ALA A 169 10.54 -11.46 -6.95
N LYS A 170 11.58 -11.11 -7.71
CA LYS A 170 12.71 -10.33 -7.19
C LYS A 170 12.29 -8.94 -6.73
N ALA A 171 11.47 -8.23 -7.51
CA ALA A 171 10.98 -6.91 -7.10
C ALA A 171 10.08 -7.00 -5.87
N MET A 172 9.16 -7.96 -5.84
CA MET A 172 8.22 -8.17 -4.74
C MET A 172 8.94 -8.62 -3.46
N GLN A 173 10.05 -9.36 -3.57
CA GLN A 173 10.91 -9.70 -2.43
C GLN A 173 11.53 -8.44 -1.80
N ILE A 174 12.09 -7.55 -2.63
CA ILE A 174 12.67 -6.28 -2.16
C ILE A 174 11.62 -5.45 -1.42
N ILE A 175 10.45 -5.25 -2.05
CA ILE A 175 9.37 -4.46 -1.46
C ILE A 175 8.83 -5.14 -0.19
N PHE A 176 8.70 -6.48 -0.18
CA PHE A 176 8.28 -7.20 1.02
C PHE A 176 9.27 -7.04 2.17
N ASP A 177 10.58 -7.12 1.90
CA ASP A 177 11.60 -6.96 2.95
C ASP A 177 11.57 -5.56 3.56
N ASP A 178 11.21 -4.54 2.79
CA ASP A 178 10.96 -3.19 3.30
C ASP A 178 9.64 -3.12 4.11
N GLU A 179 8.54 -3.69 3.61
CA GLU A 179 7.18 -3.44 4.13
C GLU A 179 6.69 -4.40 5.24
N HIS A 180 7.28 -5.59 5.37
CA HIS A 180 6.65 -6.68 6.13
C HIS A 180 6.44 -6.40 7.61
N ASP A 181 7.26 -5.54 8.23
CA ASP A 181 7.12 -5.15 9.64
C ASP A 181 6.45 -3.77 9.82
N HIS A 182 6.25 -3.00 8.74
CA HIS A 182 5.72 -1.63 8.80
C HIS A 182 4.32 -1.55 9.42
N PHE A 183 3.45 -2.53 9.11
CA PHE A 183 2.08 -2.50 9.64
C PHE A 183 2.04 -2.72 11.17
N MET A 184 3.02 -3.41 11.75
CA MET A 184 3.10 -3.63 13.20
C MET A 184 3.50 -2.34 13.93
N GLU A 185 4.46 -1.59 13.39
CA GLU A 185 4.84 -0.30 13.95
C GLU A 185 3.71 0.74 13.82
N GLN A 186 3.00 0.74 12.69
CA GLN A 186 1.80 1.56 12.50
C GLN A 186 0.66 1.15 13.44
N ALA A 187 0.53 -0.14 13.76
CA ALA A 187 -0.45 -0.61 14.74
C ALA A 187 -0.15 -0.06 16.14
N LYS A 188 1.12 -0.05 16.56
CA LYS A 188 1.54 0.53 17.84
C LYS A 188 1.28 2.03 17.91
N GLU A 189 1.56 2.76 16.83
CA GLU A 189 1.22 4.18 16.71
C GLU A 189 -0.30 4.38 16.85
N ALA A 190 -1.10 3.62 16.10
CA ALA A 190 -2.55 3.67 16.10
C ALA A 190 -3.15 3.42 17.49
N VAL A 191 -2.60 2.45 18.24
CA VAL A 191 -2.98 2.17 19.64
C VAL A 191 -2.78 3.39 20.54
N GLY A 192 -1.72 4.19 20.32
CA GLY A 192 -1.43 5.40 21.08
C GLY A 192 -2.52 6.48 20.99
N HIS A 193 -3.39 6.41 19.98
CA HIS A 193 -4.48 7.35 19.77
C HIS A 193 -5.84 6.86 20.31
N ILE A 194 -5.93 5.61 20.77
CA ILE A 194 -7.18 4.98 21.22
C ILE A 194 -7.31 5.12 22.74
N ASN A 195 -8.21 5.99 23.19
CA ASN A 195 -8.42 6.27 24.61
C ASN A 195 -9.74 5.68 25.15
N SER A 196 -10.59 5.16 24.27
CA SER A 196 -11.91 4.66 24.62
C SER A 196 -12.40 3.59 23.64
N THR A 197 -13.46 2.87 24.01
CA THR A 197 -14.13 1.93 23.10
C THR A 197 -14.71 2.65 21.88
N ALA A 198 -15.19 3.89 22.04
CA ALA A 198 -15.70 4.68 20.93
C ALA A 198 -14.57 5.04 19.92
N ASP A 199 -13.37 5.30 20.41
CA ASP A 199 -12.19 5.53 19.55
C ASP A 199 -11.82 4.25 18.79
N LEU A 200 -11.80 3.11 19.49
CA LEU A 200 -11.55 1.80 18.87
C LEU A 200 -12.56 1.50 17.75
N ASP A 201 -13.85 1.69 18.00
CA ASP A 201 -14.90 1.45 17.00
C ASP A 201 -14.76 2.37 15.78
N ARG A 202 -14.42 3.65 16.00
CA ARG A 202 -14.15 4.61 14.93
C ARG A 202 -12.93 4.23 14.10
N MET A 203 -11.86 3.79 14.77
CA MET A 203 -10.64 3.32 14.10
C MET A 203 -10.94 2.09 13.24
N LYS A 204 -11.66 1.10 13.80
CA LYS A 204 -12.05 -0.13 13.08
C LYS A 204 -12.94 0.17 11.87
N ASP A 205 -13.88 1.11 11.99
CA ASP A 205 -14.70 1.56 10.86
C ASP A 205 -13.86 2.21 9.74
N ALA A 206 -12.91 3.09 10.10
CA ALA A 206 -12.00 3.70 9.13
C ALA A 206 -11.11 2.67 8.44
N ILE A 207 -10.47 1.78 9.22
CA ILE A 207 -9.64 0.68 8.71
C ILE A 207 -10.45 -0.21 7.76
N GLY A 208 -11.66 -0.60 8.15
CA GLY A 208 -12.54 -1.41 7.32
C GLY A 208 -12.86 -0.75 5.98
N LYS A 209 -13.25 0.52 6.00
CA LYS A 209 -13.57 1.28 4.77
C LYS A 209 -12.37 1.46 3.84
N ILE A 210 -11.21 1.80 4.39
CA ILE A 210 -10.00 1.98 3.59
C ILE A 210 -9.55 0.64 3.01
N SER A 211 -9.57 -0.42 3.82
CA SER A 211 -9.14 -1.76 3.40
C SER A 211 -10.09 -2.36 2.35
N GLU A 212 -11.40 -2.15 2.49
CA GLU A 212 -12.38 -2.53 1.46
C GLU A 212 -12.10 -1.79 0.14
N GLN A 213 -11.89 -0.48 0.19
CA GLN A 213 -11.58 0.31 -1.02
C GLN A 213 -10.26 -0.14 -1.67
N ARG A 214 -9.26 -0.56 -0.88
CA ARG A 214 -8.04 -1.16 -1.41
C ARG A 214 -8.30 -2.45 -2.17
N VAL A 215 -9.17 -3.32 -1.66
CA VAL A 215 -9.56 -4.55 -2.37
C VAL A 215 -10.19 -4.23 -3.73
N TRP A 216 -11.05 -3.21 -3.79
CA TRP A 216 -11.64 -2.77 -5.07
C TRP A 216 -10.59 -2.23 -6.04
N MET A 217 -9.64 -1.43 -5.55
CA MET A 217 -8.48 -0.98 -6.32
C MET A 217 -7.65 -2.15 -6.85
N ARG A 218 -7.31 -3.13 -6.01
CA ARG A 218 -6.58 -4.33 -6.46
C ARG A 218 -7.37 -5.14 -7.47
N SER A 219 -8.68 -5.28 -7.27
CA SER A 219 -9.56 -5.96 -8.22
C SER A 219 -9.60 -5.26 -9.59
N GLU A 220 -9.49 -3.93 -9.62
CA GLU A 220 -9.43 -3.16 -10.87
C GLU A 220 -8.07 -3.34 -11.57
N MET A 221 -6.97 -3.26 -10.80
CA MET A 221 -5.60 -3.48 -11.30
C MET A 221 -5.41 -4.89 -11.87
N PHE A 222 -5.90 -5.91 -11.14
CA PHE A 222 -5.76 -7.33 -11.47
C PHE A 222 -6.99 -7.93 -12.16
N ARG A 223 -7.49 -7.19 -13.16
CA ARG A 223 -8.67 -7.51 -13.96
C ARG A 223 -8.98 -9.01 -14.08
N ASN A 224 -10.24 -9.37 -13.89
CA ASN A 224 -10.76 -10.74 -14.02
C ASN A 224 -10.13 -11.78 -13.06
N ALA A 225 -9.32 -11.40 -12.07
CA ALA A 225 -8.81 -12.33 -11.06
C ALA A 225 -9.94 -12.94 -10.21
N MET A 226 -10.88 -12.10 -9.77
CA MET A 226 -12.10 -12.47 -9.04
C MET A 226 -13.27 -11.59 -9.50
N THR A 227 -14.47 -12.15 -9.46
CA THR A 227 -15.71 -11.38 -9.61
C THR A 227 -16.04 -10.62 -8.33
N LYS A 228 -16.87 -9.56 -8.44
CA LYS A 228 -17.34 -8.81 -7.27
C LYS A 228 -18.03 -9.70 -6.22
N ASN A 229 -18.73 -10.75 -6.67
CA ASN A 229 -19.41 -11.67 -5.76
C ASN A 229 -18.43 -12.57 -5.02
N GLU A 230 -17.42 -13.11 -5.73
CA GLU A 230 -16.35 -13.89 -5.10
C GLU A 230 -15.57 -13.06 -4.07
N ILE A 231 -15.26 -11.80 -4.38
CA ILE A 231 -14.58 -10.90 -3.43
C ILE A 231 -15.38 -10.75 -2.14
N LYS A 232 -16.68 -10.45 -2.26
CA LYS A 232 -17.55 -10.28 -1.09
C LYS A 232 -17.67 -11.55 -0.24
N ILE A 233 -17.81 -12.71 -0.90
CA ILE A 233 -17.85 -14.01 -0.21
C ILE A 233 -16.52 -14.26 0.50
N PHE A 234 -15.40 -14.06 -0.17
CA PHE A 234 -14.08 -14.31 0.39
C PHE A 234 -13.77 -13.42 1.60
N ILE A 235 -14.14 -12.13 1.54
CA ILE A 235 -14.03 -11.22 2.69
C ILE A 235 -14.83 -11.76 3.87
N GLU A 236 -16.07 -12.18 3.65
CA GLU A 236 -16.95 -12.68 4.71
C GLU A 236 -16.41 -13.98 5.34
N GLU A 237 -15.94 -14.91 4.51
CA GLU A 237 -15.37 -16.19 4.96
C GLU A 237 -14.06 -16.03 5.75
N ASN A 238 -13.35 -14.92 5.57
CA ASN A 238 -12.08 -14.64 6.24
C ASN A 238 -12.19 -13.64 7.40
N ARG A 239 -13.40 -13.20 7.76
CA ARG A 239 -13.60 -12.36 8.95
C ARG A 239 -13.15 -13.12 10.19
N ARG A 240 -12.33 -12.47 11.00
CA ARG A 240 -11.93 -12.98 12.32
C ARG A 240 -12.96 -12.55 13.38
N PRO A 241 -13.21 -13.41 14.38
CA PRO A 241 -14.15 -13.13 15.47
C PRO A 241 -13.72 -11.94 16.34
#